data_AF-A0A2I0U6E0-F1
#
_entry.id   AF-A0A2I0U6E0-F1
#
_cell.length_a   1.000
_cell.length_b   1.000
_cell.length_c   1.000
_cell.angle_alpha   90.00
_cell.angle_beta   90.00
_cell.angle_gamma   90.00
#
_symmetry.space_group_name_H-M   'P 1'
#
loop_
_entity.id
_entity.type
_entity.pdbx_description
1 polymer ?
#
loop_
_entity_poly.entity_id
_entity_poly.type
_entity_poly.pdbx_seq_one_letter_code
_entity_poly.pdbx_strand_id
1 'polypeptide(L)'
;MPGKVMEQIILSVIMQHMKDKQVIRPSQHRFMKGKSCLTNLISFCDKVTRLADAGKAVHVVYLAFSKAFDTVSHSIILEKLAAHGLDSSILCWVKNCLEKRGQKVVVDGVKSGWGLVTSGAPRARYWGSFSLVFL
;
A
#
# COMPACT_ATOMS: atom_id res chain seq x y z
N MET A 1 -16.24 -15.20 -9.30
CA MET A 1 -16.32 -13.81 -8.81
C MET A 1 -15.53 -12.88 -9.74
N PRO A 2 -16.12 -12.43 -10.85
CA PRO A 2 -15.44 -11.66 -11.90
C PRO A 2 -14.79 -10.34 -11.42
N GLY A 3 -15.35 -9.68 -10.40
CA GLY A 3 -14.81 -8.42 -9.86
C GLY A 3 -13.39 -8.52 -9.30
N LYS A 4 -13.04 -9.62 -8.61
CA LYS A 4 -11.68 -9.79 -8.04
C LYS A 4 -10.60 -9.93 -9.11
N VAL A 5 -10.95 -10.52 -10.25
CA VAL A 5 -10.02 -10.69 -11.39
C VAL A 5 -9.78 -9.35 -12.06
N MET A 6 -10.85 -8.59 -12.29
CA MET A 6 -10.75 -7.22 -12.82
C MET A 6 -9.91 -6.31 -11.92
N GLU A 7 -10.14 -6.35 -10.60
CA GLU A 7 -9.33 -5.61 -9.62
C GLU A 7 -7.84 -5.97 -9.72
N GLN A 8 -7.51 -7.25 -9.83
CA GLN A 8 -6.12 -7.69 -9.98
C GLN A 8 -5.47 -7.16 -11.26
N ILE A 9 -6.20 -7.18 -12.38
CA ILE A 9 -5.70 -6.71 -13.67
C ILE A 9 -5.46 -5.20 -13.62
N ILE A 10 -6.43 -4.42 -13.12
CA ILE A 10 -6.29 -2.96 -13.05
C ILE A 10 -5.15 -2.58 -12.09
N LEU A 11 -5.08 -3.21 -10.91
CA LEU A 11 -4.00 -2.94 -9.96
C LEU A 11 -2.63 -3.36 -10.49
N SER A 12 -2.53 -4.42 -11.30
CA SER A 12 -1.25 -4.82 -11.89
C SER A 12 -0.76 -3.81 -12.93
N VAL A 13 -1.67 -3.27 -13.75
CA VAL A 13 -1.37 -2.19 -14.71
C VAL A 13 -0.91 -0.93 -13.99
N ILE A 14 -1.61 -0.52 -12.92
CA ILE A 14 -1.20 0.64 -12.12
C ILE A 14 0.18 0.41 -11.50
N MET A 15 0.41 -0.77 -10.91
CA MET A 15 1.71 -1.10 -10.31
C MET A 15 2.84 -1.11 -11.34
N GLN A 16 2.57 -1.52 -12.58
CA GLN A 16 3.56 -1.47 -13.66
C GLN A 16 3.90 -0.02 -14.02
N HIS A 17 2.88 0.83 -14.23
CA HIS A 17 3.07 2.26 -14.50
C HIS A 17 3.89 2.97 -13.41
N MET A 18 3.63 2.65 -12.13
CA MET A 18 4.37 3.21 -11.00
C MET A 18 5.84 2.76 -10.96
N LYS A 19 6.14 1.53 -11.41
CA LYS A 19 7.52 1.07 -11.55
C LYS A 19 8.23 1.76 -12.70
N ASP A 20 7.57 1.89 -13.85
CA ASP A 20 8.14 2.49 -15.05
C ASP A 20 8.46 3.97 -14.83
N LYS A 21 7.61 4.68 -14.09
CA LYS A 21 7.85 6.07 -13.64
C LYS A 21 8.79 6.20 -12.44
N GLN A 22 9.40 5.11 -11.97
CA GLN A 22 10.28 5.07 -10.79
C GLN A 22 9.70 5.71 -9.52
N VAL A 23 8.37 5.63 -9.36
CA VAL A 23 7.68 6.14 -8.18
C VAL A 23 8.05 5.33 -6.94
N ILE A 24 8.20 4.02 -7.11
CA ILE A 24 8.52 3.11 -6.02
C ILE A 24 10.04 3.07 -5.80
N ARG A 25 10.47 3.49 -4.61
CA ARG A 25 11.88 3.49 -4.24
C ARG A 25 12.49 2.08 -4.30
N PRO A 26 13.76 1.93 -4.73
CA PRO A 26 14.45 0.65 -4.71
C PRO A 26 14.57 0.03 -3.31
N SER A 27 14.55 0.83 -2.24
CA SER A 27 14.54 0.34 -0.86
C SER A 27 13.20 -0.25 -0.42
N GLN A 28 12.11 -0.04 -1.18
CA GLN A 28 10.82 -0.65 -0.88
C GLN A 28 10.86 -2.14 -1.21
N HIS A 29 10.69 -2.96 -0.18
CA HIS A 29 10.69 -4.43 -0.29
C HIS A 29 9.29 -5.02 -0.15
N ARG A 30 8.45 -4.39 0.67
CA ARG A 30 7.09 -4.87 0.94
C ARG A 30 6.25 -4.79 -0.33
N PHE A 31 5.54 -5.88 -0.65
CA PHE A 31 4.64 -5.99 -1.82
C PHE A 31 5.32 -5.83 -3.19
N MET A 32 6.64 -5.95 -3.25
CA MET A 32 7.39 -5.89 -4.50
C MET A 32 7.73 -7.28 -5.02
N LYS A 33 7.41 -7.55 -6.28
CA LYS A 33 7.77 -8.82 -6.94
C LYS A 33 9.30 -9.00 -6.88
N GLY A 34 9.75 -10.18 -6.46
CA GLY A 34 11.17 -10.51 -6.32
C GLY A 34 11.84 -9.96 -5.06
N LYS A 35 11.09 -9.34 -4.14
CA LYS A 35 11.61 -8.86 -2.84
C LYS A 35 10.86 -9.55 -1.69
N SER A 36 11.58 -9.76 -0.60
CA SER A 36 11.11 -10.41 0.62
C SER A 36 11.64 -9.69 1.86
N CYS A 37 11.17 -10.14 3.03
CA CYS A 37 11.73 -9.69 4.31
C CYS A 37 13.23 -10.01 4.41
N LEU A 38 13.65 -11.17 3.91
CA LEU A 38 15.04 -11.59 3.91
C LEU A 38 15.90 -10.66 3.04
N THR A 39 15.48 -10.35 1.82
CA THR A 39 16.24 -9.42 0.96
C THR A 39 16.33 -8.02 1.57
N ASN A 40 15.29 -7.58 2.29
CA ASN A 40 15.31 -6.31 3.01
C ASN A 40 16.35 -6.32 4.14
N LEU A 41 16.37 -7.39 4.92
CA LEU A 41 17.34 -7.56 6.00
C LEU A 41 18.77 -7.61 5.46
N ILE A 42 19.01 -8.36 4.38
CA ILE A 42 20.33 -8.44 3.73
C ILE A 42 20.76 -7.06 3.23
N SER A 43 19.89 -6.33 2.53
CA SER A 43 20.21 -4.98 2.04
C SER A 43 20.49 -3.99 3.17
N PHE A 44 19.79 -4.11 4.28
CA PHE A 44 20.05 -3.31 5.47
C PHE A 44 21.40 -3.64 6.10
N CYS A 45 21.69 -4.93 6.33
CA CYS A 45 22.96 -5.37 6.90
C CYS A 45 24.16 -4.96 6.03
N ASP A 46 24.10 -5.15 4.71
CA ASP A 46 25.15 -4.71 3.78
C ASP A 46 25.43 -3.21 3.93
N LYS A 47 24.38 -2.38 4.04
CA LYS A 47 24.54 -0.93 4.25
C LYS A 47 25.19 -0.59 5.59
N VAL A 48 24.79 -1.28 6.67
CA VAL A 48 25.35 -1.06 8.01
C VAL A 48 26.81 -1.49 8.06
N THR A 49 27.14 -2.66 7.53
CA THR A 49 28.51 -3.20 7.49
C THR A 49 29.45 -2.25 6.75
N ARG A 50 29.06 -1.76 5.56
CA ARG A 50 29.88 -0.81 4.80
C ARG A 50 30.15 0.50 5.55
N LEU A 51 29.19 0.98 6.32
CA LEU A 51 29.37 2.19 7.13
C LEU A 51 30.29 1.91 8.33
N ALA A 52 30.15 0.75 8.96
CA ALA A 52 31.02 0.32 10.05
C ALA A 52 32.47 0.13 9.58
N ASP A 53 32.69 -0.50 8.43
CA ASP A 53 34.02 -0.68 7.81
C ASP A 53 34.68 0.67 7.49
N ALA A 54 33.88 1.68 7.15
CA ALA A 54 34.35 3.05 6.95
C ALA A 54 34.55 3.84 8.26
N GLY A 55 34.42 3.20 9.43
CA GLY A 55 34.55 3.83 10.75
C GLY A 55 33.43 4.81 11.09
N LYS A 56 32.28 4.74 10.41
CA LYS A 56 31.15 5.67 10.62
C LYS A 56 30.19 5.13 11.66
N ALA A 57 29.76 5.99 12.59
CA ALA A 57 28.67 5.66 13.50
C ALA A 57 27.33 5.50 12.74
N VAL A 58 26.55 4.49 13.14
CA VAL A 58 25.24 4.19 12.54
C VAL A 58 24.17 4.25 13.62
N HIS A 59 23.13 5.04 13.39
CA HIS A 59 21.93 5.09 14.21
C HIS A 59 20.72 4.64 13.38
N VAL A 60 19.83 3.87 13.98
CA VAL A 60 18.67 3.26 13.30
C VAL A 60 17.40 3.67 14.03
N VAL A 61 16.43 4.20 13.28
CA VAL A 61 15.10 4.57 13.79
C VAL A 61 14.09 3.66 13.13
N TYR A 62 13.37 2.87 13.94
CA TYR A 62 12.27 2.03 13.48
C TYR A 62 10.94 2.75 13.69
N LEU A 63 10.20 2.94 12.60
CA LEU A 63 8.86 3.53 12.61
C LEU A 63 7.83 2.46 12.29
N ALA A 64 6.74 2.43 13.05
CA ALA A 64 5.62 1.52 12.83
C ALA A 64 4.30 2.30 12.82
N PHE A 65 3.49 2.08 11.80
CA PHE A 65 2.15 2.66 11.71
C PHE A 65 1.13 1.74 12.39
N SER A 66 0.45 2.24 13.42
CA SER A 66 -0.67 1.54 14.03
C SER A 66 -1.82 1.38 13.02
N LYS A 67 -2.35 0.15 12.91
CA LYS A 67 -3.49 -0.18 12.04
C LYS A 67 -3.34 0.36 10.61
N ALA A 68 -2.15 0.23 10.02
CA ALA A 68 -1.80 0.85 8.74
C ALA A 68 -2.82 0.59 7.61
N PHE A 69 -3.46 -0.59 7.58
CA PHE A 69 -4.51 -0.89 6.59
C PHE A 69 -5.83 -0.17 6.86
N ASP A 70 -6.13 0.21 8.10
CA ASP A 70 -7.38 0.88 8.48
C ASP A 70 -7.25 2.40 8.40
N THR A 71 -6.02 2.93 8.46
CA THR A 71 -5.73 4.36 8.61
C THR A 71 -5.33 5.07 7.32
N VAL A 72 -5.14 4.36 6.19
CA VAL A 72 -4.78 5.02 4.92
C VAL A 72 -5.91 5.94 4.45
N SER A 73 -5.63 7.23 4.29
CA SER A 73 -6.60 8.19 3.76
C SER A 73 -6.86 7.94 2.27
N HIS A 74 -8.13 7.94 1.88
CA HIS A 74 -8.53 7.79 0.48
C HIS A 74 -8.13 8.99 -0.37
N SER A 75 -8.20 10.21 0.18
CA SER A 75 -7.79 11.43 -0.53
C SER A 75 -6.29 11.40 -0.86
N ILE A 76 -5.46 11.00 0.10
CA ILE A 76 -4.01 10.93 -0.08
C ILE A 76 -3.64 9.90 -1.16
N ILE A 77 -4.32 8.75 -1.21
CA ILE A 77 -4.12 7.76 -2.28
C ILE A 77 -4.45 8.41 -3.63
N LEU A 78 -5.63 9.02 -3.77
CA LEU A 78 -6.07 9.61 -5.04
C LEU A 78 -5.16 10.75 -5.50
N GLU A 79 -4.72 11.63 -4.58
CA GLU A 79 -3.79 12.72 -4.86
C GLU A 79 -2.44 12.20 -5.34
N LYS A 80 -1.87 11.18 -4.67
CA LYS A 80 -0.60 10.56 -5.10
C LYS A 80 -0.74 9.92 -6.47
N LEU A 81 -1.83 9.19 -6.72
CA LEU A 81 -2.10 8.56 -8.01
C LEU A 81 -2.24 9.61 -9.13
N ALA A 82 -2.93 10.71 -8.87
CA ALA A 82 -3.06 11.83 -9.80
C ALA A 82 -1.73 12.51 -10.09
N ALA A 83 -0.91 12.76 -9.05
CA ALA A 83 0.41 13.36 -9.19
C ALA A 83 1.38 12.51 -10.06
N HIS A 84 1.16 11.19 -10.14
CA HIS A 84 1.92 10.30 -10.99
C HIS A 84 1.31 10.10 -12.39
N GLY A 85 0.34 10.95 -12.77
CA GLY A 85 -0.21 11.03 -14.12
C GLY A 85 -0.92 9.75 -14.54
N LEU A 86 -1.74 9.18 -13.65
CA LEU A 86 -2.72 8.17 -14.03
C LEU A 86 -3.92 8.81 -14.71
N ASP A 87 -4.52 8.06 -15.63
CA ASP A 87 -5.71 8.48 -16.36
C ASP A 87 -6.90 8.76 -15.43
N SER A 88 -7.72 9.75 -15.80
CA SER A 88 -8.89 10.18 -15.03
C SER A 88 -9.91 9.06 -14.84
N SER A 89 -10.05 8.15 -15.81
CA SER A 89 -10.93 6.98 -15.73
C SER A 89 -10.44 5.98 -14.68
N ILE A 90 -9.12 5.76 -14.61
CA ILE A 90 -8.50 4.91 -13.59
C ILE A 90 -8.66 5.53 -12.20
N LEU A 91 -8.45 6.84 -12.07
CA LEU A 91 -8.66 7.55 -10.80
C LEU A 91 -10.11 7.49 -10.35
N CYS A 92 -11.07 7.66 -11.27
CA CYS A 92 -12.50 7.52 -10.99
C CYS A 92 -12.85 6.10 -10.54
N TRP A 93 -12.28 5.08 -11.20
CA TRP A 93 -12.45 3.69 -10.80
C TRP A 93 -11.90 3.43 -9.39
N VAL A 94 -10.67 3.88 -9.10
CA VAL A 94 -10.05 3.76 -7.77
C VAL A 94 -10.90 4.46 -6.71
N LYS A 95 -11.37 5.69 -7.00
CA LYS A 95 -12.25 6.45 -6.12
C LYS A 95 -13.52 5.66 -5.80
N ASN A 96 -14.18 5.09 -6.81
CA ASN A 96 -15.38 4.27 -6.61
C ASN A 96 -15.12 2.96 -5.85
N CYS A 97 -13.91 2.39 -5.93
CA CYS A 97 -13.51 1.23 -5.12
C CYS A 97 -13.22 1.59 -3.65
N LEU A 98 -12.80 2.83 -3.39
CA LEU A 98 -12.48 3.34 -2.07
C LEU A 98 -13.72 3.88 -1.34
N GLU A 99 -14.50 4.71 -2.03
CA GLU A 99 -15.69 5.40 -1.52
C GLU A 99 -16.94 4.51 -1.55
N LYS A 100 -17.99 4.92 -0.81
CA LYS A 100 -19.30 4.24 -0.72
C LYS A 100 -19.30 2.86 -0.05
N ARG A 101 -18.30 2.57 0.79
CA ARG A 101 -18.30 1.36 1.60
C ARG A 101 -18.97 1.59 2.95
N GLY A 102 -19.93 0.73 3.26
CA GLY A 102 -20.46 0.56 4.61
C GLY A 102 -19.74 -0.59 5.31
N GLN A 103 -19.41 -0.40 6.59
CA GLN A 103 -18.97 -1.48 7.47
C GLN A 103 -19.98 -1.70 8.58
N LYS A 104 -20.05 -2.93 9.06
CA LYS A 104 -20.77 -3.28 10.29
C LYS A 104 -20.02 -4.39 10.98
N VAL A 105 -20.14 -4.43 12.30
CA VAL A 105 -19.49 -5.44 13.14
C VAL A 105 -20.55 -6.44 13.59
N VAL A 106 -20.18 -7.71 13.65
CA VAL A 106 -21.02 -8.77 14.22
C VAL A 106 -20.25 -9.39 15.37
N VAL A 107 -20.84 -9.36 16.57
CA VAL A 107 -20.29 -9.98 17.79
C VAL A 107 -21.40 -10.84 18.38
N ASP A 108 -21.11 -12.11 18.64
CA ASP A 108 -22.07 -13.07 19.22
C ASP A 108 -23.45 -13.10 18.53
N GLY A 109 -23.44 -12.97 17.20
CA GLY A 109 -24.65 -12.95 16.37
C GLY A 109 -25.39 -11.60 16.31
N VAL A 110 -25.04 -10.64 17.16
CA VAL A 110 -25.60 -9.28 17.17
C VAL A 110 -24.87 -8.40 16.16
N LYS A 111 -25.63 -7.68 15.32
CA LYS A 111 -25.11 -6.83 14.25
C LYS A 111 -25.19 -5.36 14.67
N SER A 112 -24.11 -4.59 14.48
CA SER A 112 -24.15 -3.13 14.58
C SER A 112 -24.94 -2.51 13.41
N GLY A 113 -25.25 -1.22 13.55
CA GLY A 113 -25.64 -0.38 12.42
C GLY A 113 -24.54 -0.28 11.36
N TRP A 114 -24.90 0.18 10.16
CA TRP A 114 -23.95 0.49 9.10
C TRP A 114 -23.20 1.79 9.44
N GLY A 115 -21.87 1.73 9.47
CA GLY A 115 -20.98 2.88 9.55
C GLY A 115 -20.33 3.14 8.19
N LEU A 116 -20.19 4.41 7.81
CA LEU A 116 -19.45 4.80 6.61
C LEU A 116 -17.95 4.58 6.81
N VAL A 117 -17.28 4.06 5.78
CA VAL A 117 -15.83 3.88 5.77
C VAL A 117 -15.17 5.08 5.08
N THR A 118 -14.51 5.93 5.86
CA THR A 118 -13.82 7.14 5.37
C THR A 118 -12.31 6.96 5.19
N SER A 119 -11.74 5.88 5.72
CA SER A 119 -10.32 5.53 5.61
C SER A 119 -10.11 4.02 5.49
N GLY A 120 -8.90 3.63 5.13
CA GLY A 120 -8.46 2.25 5.09
C GLY A 120 -8.67 1.56 3.75
N ALA A 121 -7.90 0.51 3.53
CA ALA A 121 -7.91 -0.27 2.32
C ALA A 121 -9.14 -1.19 2.27
N PRO A 122 -9.70 -1.44 1.08
CA PRO A 122 -10.65 -2.53 0.91
C PRO A 122 -10.06 -3.84 1.43
N ARG A 123 -10.88 -4.67 2.09
CA ARG A 123 -10.48 -5.99 2.63
C ARG A 123 -10.04 -6.99 1.56
N ALA A 124 -10.06 -6.59 0.29
CA ALA A 124 -9.50 -7.33 -0.81
C ALA A 124 -7.96 -7.37 -0.71
N ARG A 125 -7.40 -8.58 -0.78
CA ARG A 125 -5.96 -8.88 -0.59
C ARG A 125 -5.02 -7.99 -1.42
N TYR A 126 -5.45 -7.61 -2.62
CA TYR A 126 -4.66 -6.81 -3.57
C TYR A 126 -4.65 -5.33 -3.23
N TRP A 127 -5.78 -4.81 -2.77
CA TRP A 127 -5.95 -3.41 -2.41
C TRP A 127 -5.21 -3.01 -1.14
N GLY A 128 -5.23 -3.88 -0.12
CA GLY A 128 -4.40 -3.69 1.07
C GLY A 128 -2.93 -3.54 0.69
N SER A 129 -2.43 -4.49 -0.10
CA SER A 129 -1.03 -4.49 -0.56
C SER A 129 -0.70 -3.23 -1.37
N PHE A 130 -1.57 -2.82 -2.28
CA PHE A 130 -1.42 -1.64 -3.12
C PHE A 130 -1.40 -0.32 -2.33
N SER A 131 -2.37 -0.11 -1.43
CA SER A 131 -2.48 1.13 -0.65
C SER A 131 -1.26 1.39 0.24
N LEU A 132 -0.66 0.34 0.80
CA LEU A 132 0.54 0.46 1.64
C LEU A 132 1.82 0.75 0.85
N VAL A 133 1.81 0.68 -0.49
CA VAL A 133 2.96 1.13 -1.29
C VAL A 133 3.12 2.65 -1.22
N PHE A 134 2.05 3.38 -0.87
CA PHE A 134 2.03 4.83 -0.76
C PHE A 134 2.26 5.34 0.68
N LEU A 135 2.46 4.48 1.67
CA LEU A 135 2.95 4.86 2.99
C LEU A 135 4.48 4.78 3.04
#